data_AF-A0A944Y6J0-F1
#
_entry.id   AF-A0A944Y6J0-F1
#
_cell.length_a   1.000
_cell.length_b   1.000
_cell.length_c   1.000
_cell.angle_alpha   90.00
_cell.angle_beta   90.00
_cell.angle_gamma   90.00
#
_symmetry.space_group_name_H-M   'P 1'
#
loop_
_entity.id
_entity.type
_entity.pdbx_description
1 polymer ?
#
loop_
_entity_poly.entity_id
_entity_poly.type
_entity_poly.pdbx_seq_one_letter_code
_entity_poly.pdbx_strand_id
1 'polypeptide(L)' 'MKKLMIILALLFSAPAVAADMSIDMQKKSYSVEVAKIDVGDTITWLPKSKGHNVEIVASPNELKFKSKNNKGTS' A
#
# COMPACT_ATOMS: atom_id res chain seq x y z
N MET A 1 22.35 -31.11 -20.02
CA MET A 1 22.50 -29.66 -20.24
C MET A 1 21.18 -28.89 -20.11
N LYS A 2 20.17 -29.12 -20.98
CA LYS A 2 18.92 -28.32 -21.00
C LYS A 2 18.10 -28.37 -19.70
N LYS A 3 17.98 -29.56 -19.07
CA LYS A 3 17.32 -29.70 -17.76
C LYS A 3 18.07 -28.97 -16.63
N LEU A 4 19.41 -28.98 -16.66
CA LEU A 4 20.23 -28.27 -15.68
C LEU A 4 20.08 -26.75 -15.82
N MET A 5 19.97 -26.24 -17.05
CA MET A 5 19.71 -24.82 -17.31
C MET A 5 18.33 -24.36 -16.82
N ILE A 6 17.30 -25.20 -16.93
CA ILE A 6 15.96 -24.90 -16.40
C ILE A 6 15.96 -24.87 -14.87
N ILE A 7 16.63 -25.83 -14.22
CA ILE A 7 16.77 -25.86 -12.76
C ILE A 7 17.54 -24.62 -12.27
N LEU A 8 18.61 -24.23 -12.98
CA LEU A 8 19.37 -23.04 -12.63
C LEU A 8 18.53 -21.75 -12.81
N ALA A 9 17.72 -21.65 -13.86
CA ALA A 9 16.82 -20.50 -14.06
C ALA A 9 15.76 -20.37 -12.95
N LEU A 10 15.22 -21.49 -12.45
CA LEU A 10 14.26 -21.50 -11.33
C LEU A 10 14.91 -21.04 -10.00
N LEU A 11 16.21 -21.25 -9.80
CA LEU A 11 16.91 -20.77 -8.60
C LEU A 11 17.09 -19.24 -8.57
N PHE A 12 17.00 -18.57 -9.73
CA PHE A 12 17.11 -17.12 -9.84
C PHE A 12 15.76 -16.38 -9.85
N SER A 13 14.62 -17.09 -9.78
CA SER A 13 13.33 -16.42 -9.64
C SER A 13 13.17 -15.93 -8.20
N ALA A 14 13.33 -14.63 -7.98
CA ALA A 14 12.96 -14.01 -6.72
C ALA A 14 11.43 -13.93 -6.60
N PRO A 15 10.83 -14.34 -5.47
CA PRO A 15 9.40 -14.14 -5.25
C PRO A 15 9.10 -12.64 -5.16
N ALA A 16 8.05 -12.19 -5.86
CA ALA A 16 7.48 -10.86 -5.63
C ALA A 16 6.72 -10.91 -4.30
N VAL A 17 7.21 -10.16 -3.30
CA VAL A 17 6.59 -10.07 -1.98
C VAL A 17 5.94 -8.71 -1.85
N ALA A 18 4.64 -8.71 -1.57
CA ALA A 18 3.90 -7.49 -1.25
C ALA A 18 4.46 -6.86 0.04
N ALA A 19 4.69 -5.55 0.01
CA ALA A 19 5.12 -4.78 1.15
C ALA A 19 3.94 -4.13 1.88
N ASP A 20 4.11 -3.94 3.20
CA ASP A 20 3.18 -3.19 4.03
C ASP A 20 3.78 -1.83 4.40
N MET A 21 2.99 -0.77 4.26
CA MET A 21 3.35 0.59 4.66
C MET A 21 2.29 1.18 5.59
N SER A 22 2.73 1.94 6.59
CA SER A 22 1.84 2.74 7.43
C SER A 22 2.05 4.24 7.17
N ILE A 23 0.94 4.97 7.02
CA ILE A 23 0.94 6.43 6.83
C ILE A 23 0.14 7.07 7.96
N ASP A 24 0.79 7.90 8.75
CA ASP A 24 0.15 8.63 9.84
C ASP A 24 -0.62 9.84 9.27
N MET A 25 -1.90 9.95 9.65
CA MET A 25 -2.75 11.09 9.31
C MET A 25 -2.71 12.09 10.47
N GLN A 26 -2.01 13.19 10.24
CA GLN A 26 -1.83 14.29 11.20
C GLN A 26 -2.89 15.37 10.93
N LYS A 27 -2.92 16.43 11.74
CA LYS A 27 -4.03 17.42 11.72
C LYS A 27 -4.26 18.07 10.35
N LYS A 28 -3.20 18.30 9.56
CA LYS A 28 -3.27 18.92 8.22
C LYS A 28 -2.23 18.33 7.24
N SER A 29 -1.70 17.14 7.53
CA SER A 29 -0.62 16.53 6.77
C SER A 29 -0.62 15.01 6.93
N TYR A 30 0.14 14.35 6.08
CA TYR A 30 0.45 12.93 6.18
C TYR A 30 1.94 12.76 6.47
N SER A 31 2.34 11.67 7.12
CA SER A 31 3.77 11.37 7.32
C SER A 31 4.51 11.07 6.00
N VAL A 32 3.76 10.67 4.97
CA VAL A 32 4.26 10.43 3.62
C VAL A 32 3.36 11.18 2.64
N GLU A 33 3.94 12.10 1.90
CA GLU A 33 3.21 12.91 0.90
C GLU A 33 3.04 12.14 -0.41
N VAL A 34 4.07 11.40 -0.84
CA VAL A 34 4.05 10.56 -2.04
C VAL A 34 4.58 9.18 -1.69
N ALA A 35 3.68 8.20 -1.63
CA ALA A 35 4.05 6.79 -1.48
C ALA A 35 4.24 6.15 -2.85
N LYS A 36 5.36 5.46 -3.04
CA LYS A 36 5.57 4.56 -4.18
C LYS A 36 5.28 3.15 -3.68
N ILE A 37 4.42 2.45 -4.42
CA ILE A 37 3.98 1.09 -4.09
C ILE A 37 4.05 0.22 -5.33
N ASP A 38 4.25 -1.07 -5.12
CA ASP A 38 4.18 -2.10 -6.14
C ASP A 38 2.81 -2.80 -6.13
N VAL A 39 2.53 -3.59 -7.18
CA VAL A 39 1.27 -4.34 -7.27
C VAL A 39 1.22 -5.38 -6.16
N GLY A 40 0.18 -5.29 -5.33
CA GLY A 40 -0.06 -6.21 -4.22
C GLY A 40 0.27 -5.63 -2.84
N ASP A 41 0.96 -4.48 -2.79
CA ASP A 41 1.28 -3.81 -1.53
C ASP A 41 0.02 -3.32 -0.78
N THR A 42 0.17 -3.20 0.54
CA THR A 42 -0.89 -2.66 1.42
C THR A 42 -0.43 -1.37 2.08
N ILE A 43 -1.27 -0.33 1.97
CA ILE A 43 -1.15 0.89 2.78
C ILE A 43 -2.16 0.85 3.92
N THR A 44 -1.68 1.06 5.14
CA THR A 44 -2.49 1.29 6.32
C THR A 44 -2.43 2.76 6.71
N TRP A 45 -3.57 3.46 6.63
CA TRP A 45 -3.69 4.85 7.10
C TRP A 45 -4.02 4.87 8.60
N LEU A 46 -3.16 5.49 9.40
CA LEU A 46 -3.22 5.54 10.85
C LEU A 46 -3.61 6.94 11.33
N PRO A 47 -4.89 7.20 11.64
CA PRO A 47 -5.32 8.53 12.06
C PRO A 47 -4.92 8.84 13.50
N LYS A 48 -4.20 9.96 13.72
CA LYS A 48 -3.76 10.39 15.06
C LYS A 48 -4.80 11.20 15.84
N SER A 49 -5.93 11.51 15.22
CA SER A 49 -7.03 12.27 15.84
C SER A 49 -8.37 11.89 15.21
N LYS A 50 -9.46 12.38 15.81
CA LYS A 50 -10.84 12.17 15.34
C LYS A 50 -11.11 12.93 14.04
N GLY A 51 -11.93 12.36 13.16
CA GLY A 51 -12.50 13.05 12.00
C GLY A 51 -11.76 12.86 10.68
N HIS A 52 -10.69 12.07 10.64
CA HIS A 52 -9.94 11.80 9.42
C HIS A 52 -10.59 10.71 8.56
N ASN A 53 -10.49 10.83 7.23
CA ASN A 53 -10.90 9.82 6.27
C ASN A 53 -9.88 9.69 5.12
N VAL A 54 -10.06 8.66 4.29
CA VAL A 54 -9.28 8.45 3.06
C VAL A 54 -10.26 8.46 1.90
N GLU A 55 -9.90 9.20 0.86
CA GLU A 55 -10.64 9.27 -0.39
C GLU A 55 -9.69 9.02 -1.56
N ILE A 56 -10.06 8.07 -2.41
CA ILE A 56 -9.36 7.78 -3.65
C ILE A 56 -10.06 8.59 -4.74
N VAL A 57 -9.40 9.68 -5.14
CA VAL A 57 -9.92 10.62 -6.16
C VAL A 57 -9.80 10.02 -7.56
N ALA A 58 -8.70 9.34 -7.83
CA ALA A 58 -8.44 8.65 -9.08
C ALA A 58 -7.71 7.34 -8.80
N SER A 59 -8.14 6.26 -9.45
CA SER A 59 -7.46 4.98 -9.42
C SER A 59 -7.23 4.45 -10.84
N PRO A 60 -6.24 3.58 -11.06
CA PRO A 60 -5.96 2.99 -12.37
C PRO A 60 -7.12 2.18 -12.96
N ASN A 61 -8.06 1.75 -12.12
CA ASN A 61 -9.23 0.96 -12.48
C ASN A 61 -10.55 1.73 -12.31
N GLU A 62 -10.52 3.07 -12.28
CA GLU A 62 -11.68 3.97 -12.15
C GLU A 62 -12.53 3.77 -10.87
N LEU A 63 -12.00 3.05 -9.90
CA LEU A 63 -12.61 2.83 -8.59
C LEU A 63 -12.64 4.13 -7.79
N LYS A 64 -13.85 4.59 -7.48
CA LYS A 64 -14.10 5.68 -6.53
C LYS A 64 -14.34 5.09 -5.15
N PHE A 65 -13.52 5.47 -4.18
CA PHE A 65 -13.65 4.99 -2.81
C PHE A 65 -13.52 6.14 -1.81
N LYS A 66 -14.38 6.14 -0.80
CA LYS A 66 -14.32 7.08 0.33
C LYS A 66 -14.66 6.32 1.60
N SER A 67 -13.74 6.34 2.56
CA SER A 67 -14.00 5.77 3.88
C SER A 67 -14.87 6.69 4.73
N LYS A 68 -15.54 6.11 5.73
CA LYS A 68 -16.16 6.88 6.80
C LYS A 68 -15.06 7.54 7.64
N ASN A 69 -15.36 8.71 8.20
CA ASN A 69 -14.45 9.35 9.15
C ASN A 69 -14.18 8.42 10.34
N ASN A 70 -12.93 8.41 10.82
CA ASN A 70 -12.59 7.65 12.02
C ASN A 70 -13.37 8.23 13.23
N LYS A 71 -13.56 7.39 14.24
CA LYS A 71 -14.16 7.80 15.52
C LYS A 71 -13.10 8.20 16.56
N GLY A 72 -11.84 8.27 16.15
CA GLY A 72 -10.64 8.50 16.99
C GLY A 72 -10.07 7.23 17.55
N THR A 73 -8.78 7.28 17.87
CA THR A 73 -8.17 6.35 18.81
C THR A 73 -8.54 6.81 20.21
N SER A 74 -9.11 5.93 21.04
CA SER A 74 -9.12 6.15 22.49
C SER A 74 -7.70 6.34 23.01
#